data_AF-A0A7Y3R326-F1
#
_entry.id   AF-A0A7Y3R326-F1
#
_cell.length_a   1.000
_cell.length_b   1.000
_cell.length_c   1.000
_cell.angle_alpha   90.00
_cell.angle_beta   90.00
_cell.angle_gamma   90.00
#
_symmetry.space_group_name_H-M   'P 1'
#
loop_
_entity.id
_entity.type
_entity.pdbx_description
1 polymer ?
#
loop_
_entity_poly.entity_id
_entity_poly.type
_entity_poly.pdbx_seq_one_letter_code
_entity_poly.pdbx_strand_id
1 'polypeptide(L)'
;MAIATYRGFTLKSAPNSSEVWQVKIKTHVLTGNLAAVKKSIDWWCDTASIIDPSEFESVGKAREEGHKPTQEQFNGFTLKNDTGEANAWYCFFNGRLIKGSKIAIQKHIEAHLLAKQKAETQLKK
;
A
#
# COMPACT_ATOMS: atom_id res chain seq x y z
N MET A 1 14.29 -28.40 15.14
CA MET A 1 12.83 -28.21 15.07
C MET A 1 12.43 -27.15 16.08
N ALA A 2 12.12 -25.94 15.63
CA ALA A 2 11.61 -24.90 16.52
C ALA A 2 10.12 -25.14 16.75
N ILE A 3 9.69 -25.01 18.01
CA ILE A 3 8.29 -25.09 18.41
C ILE A 3 7.91 -23.73 18.94
N ALA A 4 6.85 -23.14 18.40
CA ALA A 4 6.30 -21.88 18.86
C ALA A 4 4.81 -22.06 19.17
N THR A 5 4.27 -21.21 20.05
CA THR A 5 2.85 -21.24 20.40
C THR A 5 2.24 -19.90 20.07
N TYR A 6 1.10 -19.88 19.39
CA TYR A 6 0.39 -18.66 19.00
C TYR A 6 -1.12 -18.86 19.15
N ARG A 7 -1.79 -17.99 19.92
CA ARG A 7 -3.24 -18.07 20.20
C ARG A 7 -3.73 -19.45 20.67
N GLY A 8 -2.86 -20.21 21.36
CA GLY A 8 -3.15 -21.58 21.81
C GLY A 8 -2.88 -22.68 20.77
N PHE A 9 -2.39 -22.35 19.58
CA PHE A 9 -1.99 -23.31 18.55
C PHE A 9 -0.47 -23.55 18.57
N THR A 10 -0.07 -24.82 18.41
CA THR A 10 1.34 -25.22 18.32
C THR A 10 1.83 -25.17 16.88
N LEU A 11 2.79 -24.29 16.64
CA LEU A 11 3.51 -24.12 15.39
C LEU A 11 4.79 -24.95 15.42
N LYS A 12 5.06 -25.70 14.35
CA LYS A 12 6.28 -26.49 14.20
C LYS A 12 7.04 -26.01 12.96
N SER A 13 8.34 -25.76 13.09
CA SER A 13 9.19 -25.50 11.93
C SER A 13 9.62 -26.80 11.25
N ALA A 14 9.84 -26.76 9.94
CA ALA A 14 10.45 -27.87 9.22
C ALA A 14 11.87 -28.18 9.75
N PRO A 15 12.34 -29.44 9.69
CA PRO A 15 13.66 -29.83 10.17
C PRO A 15 14.82 -29.16 9.39
N ASN A 16 14.59 -28.76 8.14
CA ASN A 16 15.63 -28.23 7.23
C ASN A 16 15.43 -26.74 6.86
N SER A 17 14.43 -26.06 7.41
CA SER A 17 14.16 -24.65 7.08
C SER A 17 13.47 -23.92 8.24
N SER A 18 13.96 -22.73 8.58
CA SER A 18 13.35 -21.85 9.59
C SER A 18 12.21 -20.99 9.03
N GLU A 19 12.03 -21.02 7.70
CA GLU A 19 11.06 -20.19 6.98
C GLU A 19 9.70 -20.86 6.84
N VAL A 20 9.67 -22.20 6.80
CA VAL A 20 8.44 -22.98 6.64
C VAL A 20 7.93 -23.43 8.00
N TRP A 21 6.72 -23.00 8.32
CA TRP A 21 6.02 -23.29 9.55
C TRP A 21 4.74 -24.06 9.25
N GLN A 22 4.45 -25.02 10.11
CA GLN A 22 3.27 -25.87 10.04
C GLN A 22 2.42 -25.69 11.30
N VAL A 23 1.10 -25.57 11.11
CA VAL A 23 0.12 -25.58 12.19
C VAL A 23 -0.99 -26.58 11.87
N LYS A 24 -1.49 -27.25 12.90
CA LYS A 24 -2.69 -28.09 12.80
C LYS A 24 -3.86 -27.38 13.47
N ILE A 25 -4.86 -27.01 12.67
CA ILE A 25 -6.13 -26.44 13.13
C ILE A 25 -7.21 -27.50 12.91
N LYS A 26 -7.71 -28.11 14.00
CA LYS A 26 -8.65 -29.25 13.95
C LYS A 26 -8.13 -30.39 13.07
N THR A 27 -8.73 -30.59 11.89
CA THR A 27 -8.42 -31.61 10.89
C THR A 27 -7.48 -31.12 9.79
N HIS A 28 -7.25 -29.81 9.70
CA HIS A 28 -6.48 -29.19 8.62
C HIS A 28 -5.05 -28.92 9.08
N VAL A 29 -4.11 -29.24 8.21
CA VAL A 29 -2.69 -28.97 8.41
C VAL A 29 -2.29 -27.89 7.42
N LEU A 30 -2.03 -26.69 7.93
CA LEU A 30 -1.63 -25.55 7.13
C LEU A 30 -0.11 -25.41 7.21
N THR A 31 0.52 -25.15 6.07
CA THR A 31 1.97 -24.99 5.96
C THR A 31 2.26 -23.73 5.16
N GLY A 32 3.20 -22.90 5.61
CA GLY A 32 3.59 -21.68 4.91
C GLY A 32 4.56 -20.84 5.73
N ASN A 33 4.79 -19.60 5.31
CA ASN A 33 5.63 -18.67 6.08
C ASN A 33 4.99 -18.35 7.44
N LEU A 34 5.81 -18.14 8.49
CA LEU A 34 5.38 -17.79 9.85
C LEU A 34 4.32 -16.68 9.89
N ALA A 35 4.51 -15.61 9.10
CA ALA A 35 3.57 -14.49 9.06
C ALA A 35 2.21 -14.88 8.45
N ALA A 36 2.21 -15.65 7.38
CA ALA A 36 1.00 -16.13 6.71
C ALA A 36 0.24 -17.14 7.57
N VAL A 37 0.98 -18.03 8.25
CA VAL A 37 0.40 -19.01 9.18
C VAL A 37 -0.24 -18.32 10.38
N LYS A 38 0.41 -17.29 10.96
CA LYS A 38 -0.20 -16.50 12.04
C LYS A 38 -1.49 -15.80 11.59
N LYS A 39 -1.49 -15.17 10.41
CA LYS A 39 -2.70 -14.55 9.84
C LYS A 39 -3.84 -15.55 9.64
N SER A 40 -3.51 -16.75 9.16
CA SER A 40 -4.50 -17.83 8.98
C SER A 40 -5.10 -18.28 10.32
N ILE A 41 -4.31 -18.29 11.40
CA ILE A 41 -4.77 -18.58 12.76
C ILE A 41 -5.68 -17.46 13.29
N ASP A 42 -5.30 -16.19 13.14
CA ASP A 42 -6.17 -15.07 13.54
C ASP A 42 -7.47 -15.09 12.74
N TRP A 43 -7.41 -15.26 11.42
CA TRP A 43 -8.60 -15.35 10.58
C TRP A 43 -9.55 -16.48 11.01
N TRP A 44 -9.00 -17.66 11.35
CA TRP A 44 -9.78 -18.76 11.91
C TRP A 44 -10.42 -18.38 13.25
N CYS A 45 -9.69 -17.68 14.12
CA CYS A 45 -10.18 -17.24 15.42
C CYS A 45 -11.34 -16.26 15.30
N ASP A 46 -11.30 -15.36 14.31
CA ASP A 46 -12.32 -14.33 14.08
C ASP A 46 -13.52 -14.83 13.27
N THR A 47 -13.30 -15.67 12.25
CA THR A 47 -14.34 -16.03 11.26
C THR A 47 -14.77 -17.49 11.30
N ALA A 48 -14.09 -18.34 12.09
CA ALA A 48 -14.27 -19.80 12.07
C ALA A 48 -14.17 -20.41 10.66
N SER A 49 -13.43 -19.76 9.75
CA SER A 49 -13.17 -20.22 8.38
C SER A 49 -11.68 -20.44 8.16
N ILE A 50 -11.33 -21.50 7.43
CA ILE A 50 -9.93 -21.87 7.16
C ILE A 50 -9.56 -21.31 5.80
N ILE A 51 -8.52 -20.48 5.78
CA ILE A 51 -7.89 -19.96 4.56
C ILE A 51 -6.46 -20.50 4.52
N ASP A 52 -6.00 -20.89 3.33
CA ASP A 52 -4.64 -21.41 3.18
C ASP A 52 -3.61 -20.27 3.32
N PRO A 53 -2.48 -20.49 4.04
CA PRO A 53 -1.41 -19.50 4.16
C PRO A 53 -0.91 -18.96 2.81
N SER A 54 -0.94 -19.78 1.75
CA SER A 54 -0.49 -19.39 0.41
C SER A 54 -1.34 -18.26 -0.19
N GLU A 55 -2.62 -18.17 0.16
CA GLU A 55 -3.50 -17.08 -0.27
C GLU A 55 -3.08 -15.75 0.37
N PHE A 56 -2.64 -15.77 1.63
CA PHE A 56 -2.13 -14.58 2.32
C PHE A 56 -0.77 -14.12 1.80
N GLU A 57 0.07 -15.05 1.32
CA GLU A 57 1.33 -14.69 0.66
C GLU A 57 1.09 -13.95 -0.66
N SER A 58 0.08 -14.39 -1.44
CA SER A 58 -0.30 -13.74 -2.69
C SER A 58 -0.89 -12.34 -2.46
N VAL A 59 -1.75 -12.17 -1.45
CA VAL A 59 -2.37 -10.87 -1.14
C VAL A 59 -1.36 -9.88 -0.56
N GLY A 60 -0.37 -10.35 0.21
CA GLY A 60 0.73 -9.52 0.70
C GLY A 60 1.58 -8.95 -0.43
N LYS A 61 1.97 -9.81 -1.38
CA LYS A 61 2.76 -9.40 -2.56
C LYS A 61 2.01 -8.43 -3.47
N ALA A 62 0.72 -8.66 -3.72
CA ALA A 62 -0.09 -7.72 -4.51
C ALA A 62 -0.16 -6.31 -3.90
N ARG A 63 -0.10 -6.19 -2.56
CA ARG A 63 -0.08 -4.89 -1.86
C ARG A 63 1.29 -4.23 -1.86
N GLU A 64 2.37 -5.00 -1.77
CA GLU A 64 3.74 -4.46 -1.78
C GLU A 64 4.26 -4.15 -3.19
N GLU A 65 3.80 -4.88 -4.21
CA GLU A 65 4.18 -4.66 -5.61
C GLU A 65 3.30 -3.60 -6.32
N GLY A 66 2.11 -3.30 -5.77
CA GLY A 66 1.11 -2.49 -6.45
C GLY A 66 1.39 -0.99 -6.51
N HIS A 67 1.86 -0.35 -5.44
CA HIS A 67 1.79 1.12 -5.37
C HIS A 67 2.97 1.72 -4.60
N LYS A 68 4.07 1.96 -5.33
CA LYS A 68 5.10 2.87 -4.84
C LYS A 68 4.50 4.29 -4.85
N PRO A 69 4.44 4.99 -3.71
CA PRO A 69 4.02 6.38 -3.69
C PRO A 69 4.96 7.16 -4.61
N THR A 70 4.40 7.76 -5.65
CA THR A 70 5.15 8.54 -6.63
C THR A 70 5.03 10.01 -6.26
N GLN A 71 6.18 10.67 -6.14
CA GLN A 71 6.27 12.09 -5.86
C GLN A 71 7.04 12.76 -6.98
N GLU A 72 6.45 13.81 -7.55
CA GLU A 72 7.07 14.62 -8.59
C GLU A 72 7.03 16.10 -8.21
N GLN A 73 8.07 16.83 -8.57
CA GLN A 73 8.17 18.27 -8.33
C GLN A 73 7.95 19.03 -9.63
N PHE A 74 6.98 19.94 -9.65
CA PHE A 74 6.61 20.72 -10.83
C PHE A 74 6.44 22.20 -10.48
N ASN A 75 7.28 23.08 -11.05
CA ASN A 75 7.27 24.52 -10.80
C ASN A 75 7.27 24.91 -9.30
N GLY A 76 8.00 24.15 -8.47
CA GLY A 76 8.06 24.34 -7.02
C GLY A 76 6.90 23.74 -6.23
N PHE A 77 5.91 23.13 -6.91
CA PHE A 77 4.81 22.41 -6.29
C PHE A 77 5.10 20.90 -6.23
N THR A 78 4.68 20.28 -5.13
CA THR A 78 4.86 18.84 -4.91
C THR A 78 3.59 18.10 -5.30
N LEU A 79 3.67 17.32 -6.38
CA LEU A 79 2.62 16.42 -6.82
C LEU A 79 2.88 15.04 -6.21
N LYS A 80 1.85 14.45 -5.62
CA LYS A 80 1.92 13.13 -5.00
C LYS A 80 0.83 12.23 -5.55
N ASN A 81 1.15 10.95 -5.64
CA ASN A 81 0.21 9.90 -5.98
C ASN A 81 0.54 8.64 -5.18
N ASP A 82 -0.25 8.40 -4.14
CA ASP A 82 -0.08 7.27 -3.22
C ASP A 82 -0.70 5.98 -3.77
N THR A 83 -1.65 6.10 -4.69
CA THR A 83 -2.45 5.01 -5.25
C THR A 83 -2.04 4.61 -6.66
N GLY A 84 -1.01 5.21 -7.25
CA GLY A 84 -0.51 4.90 -8.61
C GLY A 84 -1.50 5.08 -9.78
N GLU A 85 -2.79 5.35 -9.51
CA GLU A 85 -3.80 5.59 -10.54
C GLU A 85 -3.58 6.94 -11.24
N ALA A 86 -3.84 6.98 -12.56
CA ALA A 86 -3.59 8.19 -13.37
C ALA A 86 -4.39 9.43 -12.91
N ASN A 87 -5.51 9.24 -12.20
CA ASN A 87 -6.42 10.29 -11.75
C ASN A 87 -6.34 10.60 -10.25
N ALA A 88 -5.46 9.92 -9.52
CA ALA A 88 -5.34 10.05 -8.07
C ALA A 88 -4.19 10.97 -7.65
N TRP A 89 -3.74 11.86 -8.54
CA TRP A 89 -2.72 12.84 -8.19
C TRP A 89 -3.33 13.93 -7.31
N TYR A 90 -2.55 14.42 -6.36
CA TYR A 90 -2.90 15.57 -5.55
C TYR A 90 -1.71 16.49 -5.34
N CYS A 91 -2.01 17.76 -5.11
CA CYS A 91 -1.02 18.79 -4.88
C CYS A 91 -1.60 19.90 -3.98
N PHE A 92 -0.78 20.48 -3.12
CA PHE A 92 -1.13 21.71 -2.41
C PHE A 92 -0.72 22.92 -3.25
N PHE A 93 -1.71 23.69 -3.71
CA PHE A 93 -1.52 24.88 -4.52
C PHE A 93 -2.21 26.08 -3.85
N ASN A 94 -1.44 27.12 -3.51
CA ASN A 94 -1.93 28.34 -2.84
C ASN A 94 -2.82 28.07 -1.60
N GLY A 95 -2.41 27.11 -0.76
CA GLY A 95 -3.16 26.74 0.45
C GLY A 95 -4.42 25.89 0.20
N ARG A 96 -4.69 25.49 -1.05
CA ARG A 96 -5.80 24.60 -1.40
C ARG A 96 -5.27 23.26 -1.91
N LEU A 97 -5.92 22.18 -1.51
CA LEU A 97 -5.64 20.85 -2.04
C LEU A 97 -6.38 20.69 -3.38
N ILE A 98 -5.62 20.48 -4.44
CA ILE A 98 -6.16 20.15 -5.76
C ILE A 98 -5.89 18.67 -6.05
N LYS A 99 -6.91 17.98 -6.57
CA LYS A 99 -6.86 16.54 -6.90
C LYS A 99 -7.33 16.32 -8.33
N GLY A 100 -6.76 15.32 -9.00
CA GLY A 100 -7.17 14.93 -10.35
C GLY A 100 -6.04 14.26 -11.14
N SER A 101 -6.15 14.27 -12.46
CA SER A 101 -5.10 13.76 -13.34
C SER A 101 -3.87 14.67 -13.31
N LYS A 102 -2.67 14.10 -13.42
CA LYS A 102 -1.40 14.83 -13.47
C LYS A 102 -1.41 16.03 -14.43
N ILE A 103 -1.88 15.79 -15.66
CA ILE A 103 -1.94 16.81 -16.73
C ILE A 103 -2.88 17.96 -16.34
N ALA A 104 -4.00 17.67 -15.70
CA ALA A 104 -4.97 18.68 -15.29
C ALA A 104 -4.38 19.57 -14.18
N ILE A 105 -3.66 18.98 -13.23
CA ILE A 105 -2.96 19.72 -12.16
C ILE A 105 -1.87 20.62 -12.75
N GLN A 106 -1.03 20.10 -13.65
CA GLN A 106 0.02 20.88 -14.32
C GLN A 106 -0.57 22.07 -15.08
N LYS A 107 -1.60 21.83 -15.91
CA LYS A 107 -2.27 22.89 -16.68
C LYS A 107 -2.90 23.97 -15.79
N HIS A 108 -3.45 23.58 -14.63
CA HIS A 108 -4.01 24.53 -13.67
C HIS A 108 -2.92 25.44 -13.08
N ILE A 109 -1.78 24.86 -12.71
CA ILE A 109 -0.61 25.59 -12.19
C ILE A 109 -0.09 26.57 -13.25
N GLU A 110 0.10 26.13 -14.49
CA GLU A 110 0.57 26.96 -15.60
C GLU A 110 -0.38 28.11 -15.92
N ALA A 111 -1.68 27.85 -16.00
CA ALA A 111 -2.69 28.87 -16.24
C ALA A 111 -2.66 29.96 -15.16
N HIS A 112 -2.49 29.57 -13.89
CA HIS A 112 -2.39 30.52 -12.79
C HIS A 112 -1.10 31.36 -12.85
N LEU A 113 0.04 30.76 -13.20
CA LEU A 113 1.31 31.48 -13.41
C LEU A 113 1.19 32.52 -14.53
N LEU A 114 0.60 32.15 -15.67
CA LEU A 114 0.35 33.07 -16.79
C LEU A 114 -0.60 34.21 -16.42
N ALA A 115 -1.66 33.92 -15.67
CA ALA A 115 -2.60 34.94 -15.21
C ALA A 115 -1.92 35.95 -14.26
N LYS A 116 -1.07 35.46 -13.34
CA LYS A 116 -0.32 36.31 -12.42
C LYS A 116 0.64 37.26 -13.16
N GLN A 117 1.40 36.75 -14.13
CA GLN A 117 2.32 37.55 -14.92
C GLN A 117 1.62 38.65 -15.73
N LYS A 118 0.46 38.34 -16.31
CA LYS A 118 -0.36 39.34 -17.03
C LYS A 118 -0.87 40.44 -16.10
N ALA A 119 -1.30 40.08 -14.89
CA ALA A 119 -1.77 41.05 -13.89
C ALA A 119 -0.64 42.00 -13.44
N GLU A 120 0.55 41.47 -13.15
CA GLU A 120 1.71 42.27 -12.74
C GLU A 120 2.17 43.24 -13.85
N THR A 121 2.03 42.83 -15.12
CA THR A 121 2.39 43.68 -16.27
C THR A 121 1.39 44.82 -16.50
N GLN A 122 0.11 44.61 -16.16
CA GLN A 122 -0.91 45.66 -16.26
C GLN A 122 -0.83 46.67 -15.10
N LEU A 123 -0.39 46.25 -13.91
CA LEU A 123 -0.19 47.12 -12.75
C LEU A 123 1.04 48.03 -12.86
N LYS A 124 2.00 47.70 -13.74
CA LYS A 124 3.22 48.49 -13.98
C LYS A 124 3.10 49.49 -15.14
N LYS A 125 1.97 49.54 -15.83
CA LYS A 125 1.66 50.55 -16.86
C LYS A 125 0.78 51.64 -16.26
#